data_AF-A0A6A8AVW6-F1
#
_entry.id   AF-A0A6A8AVW6-F1
#
_cell.length_a   1.000
_cell.length_b   1.000
_cell.length_c   1.000
_cell.angle_alpha   90.00
_cell.angle_beta   90.00
_cell.angle_gamma   90.00
#
_symmetry.space_group_name_H-M   'P 1'
#
loop_
_entity.id
_entity.type
_entity.pdbx_description
1 polymer ?
#
loop_
_entity_poly.entity_id
_entity_poly.type
_entity_poly.pdbx_seq_one_letter_code
_entity_poly.pdbx_strand_id
1 'polypeptide(L)'
;MTSERIAELRDEINGLNVKIVELLARRVEVAKRIGEAKMERNLPIVDRTREGKVYKRVRELAIEGGLDPKDVEKVFREIVDLCTRAQLEESA
;
A
#
# COMPACT_ATOMS: atom_id res chain seq x y z
N MET A 1 -3.93 2.95 -36.52
CA MET A 1 -2.61 2.38 -36.17
C MET A 1 -2.00 2.97 -34.89
N THR A 2 -1.49 4.21 -34.85
CA THR A 2 -0.87 4.75 -33.59
C THR A 2 -1.85 4.90 -32.43
N SER A 3 -3.11 5.26 -32.72
CA SER A 3 -4.18 5.41 -31.72
C SER A 3 -4.61 4.08 -31.11
N GLU A 4 -4.69 3.02 -31.93
CA GLU A 4 -5.09 1.67 -31.47
C GLU A 4 -4.04 1.07 -30.53
N ARG A 5 -2.75 1.25 -30.84
CA ARG A 5 -1.68 0.78 -29.94
C ARG A 5 -1.69 1.48 -28.59
N ILE A 6 -2.01 2.78 -28.55
CA ILE A 6 -2.16 3.52 -27.29
C ILE A 6 -3.38 3.00 -26.51
N ALA A 7 -4.48 2.66 -27.20
CA ALA A 7 -5.66 2.10 -26.55
C ALA A 7 -5.36 0.74 -25.89
N GLU A 8 -4.69 -0.18 -26.59
CA GLU A 8 -4.27 -1.48 -26.03
C GLU A 8 -3.44 -1.33 -24.76
N LEU A 9 -2.46 -0.42 -24.76
CA LEU A 9 -1.61 -0.17 -23.58
C LEU A 9 -2.40 0.45 -22.41
N ARG A 10 -3.42 1.26 -22.71
CA ARG A 10 -4.30 1.80 -21.66
C ARG A 10 -5.18 0.71 -21.06
N ASP A 11 -5.64 -0.25 -21.86
CA ASP A 11 -6.39 -1.39 -21.36
C ASP A 11 -5.52 -2.29 -20.47
N GLU A 12 -4.24 -2.45 -20.81
CA GLU A 12 -3.27 -3.12 -19.94
C GLU A 12 -3.13 -2.39 -18.59
N ILE A 13 -2.99 -1.06 -18.60
CA ILE A 13 -2.95 -0.24 -17.38
C ILE A 13 -4.25 -0.41 -16.57
N ASN A 14 -5.41 -0.44 -17.22
CA ASN A 14 -6.70 -0.64 -16.54
C ASN A 14 -6.73 -2.01 -15.83
N GLY A 15 -6.24 -3.06 -16.47
CA GLY A 15 -6.12 -4.39 -15.86
C GLY A 15 -5.17 -4.40 -14.66
N LEU A 16 -4.06 -3.65 -14.71
CA LEU A 16 -3.15 -3.49 -13.58
C LEU A 16 -3.81 -2.71 -12.42
N ASN A 17 -4.59 -1.67 -12.73
CA ASN A 17 -5.30 -0.88 -11.73
C ASN A 17 -6.28 -1.73 -10.92
N VAL A 18 -7.01 -2.64 -11.57
CA VAL A 18 -7.89 -3.60 -10.88
C VAL A 18 -7.11 -4.42 -9.85
N LYS A 19 -5.98 -5.01 -10.27
CA LYS A 19 -5.13 -5.82 -9.39
C LYS A 19 -4.54 -5.00 -8.23
N ILE A 20 -4.16 -3.75 -8.48
CA ILE A 20 -3.66 -2.85 -7.42
C ILE A 20 -4.74 -2.62 -6.37
N VAL A 21 -5.98 -2.33 -6.78
CA VAL A 21 -7.10 -2.13 -5.85
C VAL A 21 -7.40 -3.39 -5.04
N GLU A 22 -7.40 -4.57 -5.67
CA GLU A 22 -7.57 -5.86 -4.98
C GLU A 22 -6.50 -6.08 -3.90
N LEU A 23 -5.23 -5.79 -4.23
CA LEU A 23 -4.12 -5.91 -3.28
C LEU A 23 -4.22 -4.89 -2.14
N LEU A 24 -4.67 -3.67 -2.43
CA LEU A 24 -4.90 -2.65 -1.41
C LEU A 24 -6.01 -3.08 -0.44
N ALA A 25 -7.14 -3.57 -0.96
CA ALA A 25 -8.25 -4.07 -0.15
C ALA A 25 -7.78 -5.20 0.79
N ARG A 26 -7.04 -6.17 0.25
CA ARG A 26 -6.45 -7.25 1.05
C ARG A 26 -5.47 -6.74 2.11
N ARG A 27 -4.65 -5.75 1.78
CA ARG A 27 -3.70 -5.16 2.73
C ARG A 27 -4.42 -4.41 3.86
N VAL A 28 -5.51 -3.70 3.55
CA VAL A 28 -6.38 -3.04 4.54
C VAL A 28 -7.01 -4.06 5.48
N GLU A 29 -7.54 -5.16 4.96
CA GLU A 29 -8.11 -6.24 5.77
C GLU A 29 -7.09 -6.84 6.76
N VAL A 30 -5.85 -7.06 6.30
CA VAL A 30 -4.77 -7.50 7.20
C VAL A 30 -4.43 -6.42 8.24
N ALA A 31 -4.46 -5.15 7.87
CA ALA A 31 -4.19 -4.05 8.80
C ALA A 31 -5.27 -3.95 9.89
N LYS A 32 -6.55 -4.10 9.56
CA LYS A 32 -7.67 -4.14 10.51
C LYS A 32 -7.46 -5.19 11.60
N ARG A 33 -7.16 -6.43 11.19
CA ARG A 33 -6.83 -7.54 12.09
C ARG A 33 -5.60 -7.27 12.97
N ILE A 34 -4.61 -6.52 12.46
CA ILE A 34 -3.47 -6.05 13.27
C ILE A 34 -3.94 -5.01 14.30
N GLY A 35 -4.87 -4.13 13.93
CA GLY A 35 -5.51 -3.17 14.83
C GLY A 35 -6.22 -3.86 15.99
N GLU A 36 -7.08 -4.84 15.70
CA GLU A 36 -7.76 -5.68 16.70
C GLU A 36 -6.75 -6.31 17.68
N ALA A 37 -5.73 -6.98 17.15
CA ALA A 37 -4.70 -7.64 17.98
C ALA A 37 -3.87 -6.65 18.82
N LYS A 38 -3.69 -5.41 18.36
CA LYS A 38 -3.03 -4.34 19.14
C LYS A 38 -3.94 -3.83 20.25
N MET A 39 -5.23 -3.64 19.97
CA MET A 39 -6.22 -3.20 20.96
C MET A 39 -6.34 -4.18 22.12
N GLU A 40 -6.45 -5.48 21.83
CA GLU A 40 -6.49 -6.55 22.84
C GLU A 40 -5.29 -6.51 23.80
N ARG A 41 -4.15 -5.98 23.34
CA ARG A 41 -2.88 -5.91 24.08
C ARG A 41 -2.56 -4.51 24.57
N ASN A 42 -3.47 -3.55 24.40
CA ASN A 42 -3.28 -2.14 24.73
C ASN A 42 -2.02 -1.53 24.09
N LEU A 43 -1.71 -1.93 22.85
CA LEU A 43 -0.57 -1.45 22.07
C LEU A 43 -0.98 -0.26 21.18
N PRO A 44 -0.09 0.72 20.96
CA PRO A 44 -0.37 1.84 20.08
C PRO A 44 -0.53 1.39 18.62
N ILE A 45 -1.52 1.98 17.92
CA ILE A 45 -1.74 1.74 16.50
C ILE A 45 -0.56 2.24 15.66
N VAL A 46 -0.07 3.45 15.94
CA VAL A 46 1.06 4.06 15.25
C VAL A 46 2.38 3.51 15.80
N ASP A 47 3.14 2.83 14.95
CA ASP A 47 4.48 2.32 15.24
C ASP A 47 5.47 2.86 14.19
N ARG A 48 6.17 3.94 14.55
CA ARG A 48 7.16 4.59 13.68
C ARG A 48 8.34 3.68 13.32
N THR A 49 8.71 2.76 14.20
CA THR A 49 9.77 1.78 13.93
C THR A 49 9.31 0.80 12.86
N ARG A 50 8.05 0.34 12.92
CA ARG A 50 7.48 -0.53 11.89
C ARG A 50 7.34 0.17 10.54
N GLU A 51 6.85 1.42 10.54
CA GLU A 51 6.75 2.27 9.34
C GLU A 51 8.11 2.44 8.66
N GLY A 52 9.15 2.79 9.42
CA GLY A 52 10.51 2.94 8.90
C GLY A 52 11.03 1.66 8.22
N LYS A 53 10.70 0.48 8.75
CA LYS A 53 11.02 -0.81 8.12
C LYS A 53 10.24 -1.04 6.83
N VAL A 54 8.96 -0.63 6.75
CA VAL A 54 8.20 -0.67 5.49
C VAL A 54 8.89 0.20 4.44
N TYR A 55 9.15 1.47 4.76
CA TYR A 55 9.74 2.42 3.82
C TYR A 55 11.12 1.99 3.34
N LYS A 56 11.95 1.45 4.23
CA LYS A 56 13.24 0.86 3.83
C LYS A 56 13.05 -0.27 2.81
N ARG A 57 12.17 -1.23 3.09
CA ARG A 57 11.98 -2.38 2.20
C ARG A 57 11.40 -2.00 0.84
N VAL A 58 10.45 -1.07 0.80
CA VAL A 58 9.85 -0.66 -0.49
C VAL A 58 10.81 0.16 -1.34
N ARG A 59 11.73 0.93 -0.73
CA ARG A 59 12.83 1.56 -1.47
C ARG A 59 13.77 0.54 -2.10
N GLU A 60 14.10 -0.54 -1.39
CA GLU A 60 14.92 -1.63 -1.94
C GLU A 60 14.21 -2.30 -3.13
N LEU A 61 12.93 -2.63 -2.98
CA LEU A 61 12.10 -3.19 -4.05
C LEU A 61 11.97 -2.25 -5.26
N ALA A 62 11.91 -0.94 -5.01
CA ALA A 62 11.88 0.06 -6.08
C ALA A 62 13.17 0.02 -6.92
N ILE A 63 14.33 -0.05 -6.27
CA ILE A 63 15.63 -0.18 -6.96
C ILE A 63 15.68 -1.48 -7.78
N GLU A 64 15.28 -2.60 -7.18
CA GLU A 64 15.22 -3.91 -7.85
C GLU A 64 14.31 -3.88 -9.10
N GLY A 65 13.23 -3.09 -9.06
CA GLY A 65 12.28 -2.91 -10.15
C GLY A 65 12.61 -1.77 -11.14
N GLY A 66 13.75 -1.08 -10.99
CA GLY A 66 14.13 0.03 -11.86
C GLY A 66 13.30 1.31 -11.69
N LEU A 67 12.69 1.52 -10.52
CA LEU A 67 11.86 2.69 -10.19
C LEU A 67 12.61 3.66 -9.27
N ASP A 68 12.24 4.94 -9.29
CA ASP A 68 12.76 5.91 -8.31
C ASP A 68 12.28 5.55 -6.89
N PRO A 69 13.19 5.27 -5.94
CA PRO A 69 12.81 4.86 -4.59
C PRO A 69 12.01 5.92 -3.84
N LYS A 70 12.21 7.21 -4.12
CA LYS A 70 11.48 8.31 -3.48
C LYS A 70 10.03 8.34 -3.94
N ASP A 71 9.76 8.08 -5.21
CA ASP A 71 8.39 8.09 -5.73
C ASP A 71 7.59 6.88 -5.27
N VAL A 72 8.22 5.70 -5.25
CA VAL A 72 7.59 4.50 -4.67
C VAL A 72 7.31 4.70 -3.18
N GLU A 73 8.24 5.30 -2.44
CA GLU A 73 8.01 5.60 -1.02
C GLU A 73 6.82 6.54 -0.80
N LYS A 74 6.64 7.59 -1.61
CA LYS A 74 5.48 8.50 -1.51
C LYS A 74 4.17 7.74 -1.66
N VAL A 75 4.06 6.86 -2.66
CA VAL A 75 2.88 6.01 -2.86
C VAL A 75 2.66 5.12 -1.63
N PHE A 76 3.72 4.51 -1.11
CA PHE A 76 3.60 3.65 0.07
C PHE A 76 3.26 4.38 1.37
N ARG A 77 3.58 5.68 1.49
CA ARG A 77 3.13 6.50 2.63
C ARG A 77 1.61 6.63 2.63
N GLU A 78 1.01 6.95 1.49
CA GLU A 78 -0.46 6.99 1.35
C GLU A 78 -1.11 5.63 1.66
N ILE A 79 -0.49 4.54 1.22
CA ILE A 79 -0.97 3.17 1.48
C ILE A 79 -0.82 2.80 2.98
N VAL A 80 0.24 3.24 3.65
CA VAL A 80 0.40 3.06 5.10
C VAL A 80 -0.64 3.88 5.85
N ASP A 81 -0.85 5.14 5.48
CA ASP A 81 -1.83 6.01 6.13
C ASP A 81 -3.26 5.50 5.95
N LEU A 82 -3.61 4.98 4.77
CA LEU A 82 -4.88 4.28 4.54
C LEU A 82 -5.09 3.12 5.52
N CYS A 83 -4.08 2.27 5.70
CA CYS A 83 -4.16 1.14 6.63
C CYS A 83 -4.12 1.56 8.11
N THR A 84 -3.47 2.68 8.44
CA THR A 84 -3.49 3.24 9.80
C THR A 84 -4.88 3.77 10.15
N ARG A 85 -5.56 4.45 9.22
CA ARG A 85 -6.97 4.86 9.42
C ARG A 85 -7.90 3.67 9.59
N ALA A 86 -7.76 2.65 8.75
CA ALA A 86 -8.59 1.44 8.86
C ALA A 86 -8.42 0.69 10.19
N GLN A 87 -7.23 0.74 10.80
CA GLN A 87 -7.00 0.19 12.15
C GLN A 87 -7.77 0.94 13.25
N LEU A 88 -8.10 2.22 13.04
CA LEU A 88 -8.81 3.08 14.00
C LEU A 88 -10.33 3.02 13.85
N GLU A 89 -10.83 2.74 12.65
CA GLU A 89 -12.27 2.73 12.35
C GLU A 89 -13.03 1.56 13.02
N GLU A 90 -12.38 0.43 13.27
CA GLU A 90 -12.95 -0.69 14.05
C GLU A 90 -12.75 -0.55 15.57
N SER A 91 -12.06 0.51 16.01
CA SER A 91 -11.92 0.86 17.43
C SER A 91 -13.10 1.69 17.97
N ALA A 92 -14.14 1.93 17.16
CA ALA A 92 -15.30 2.76 17.46
C ALA A 92 -16.59 1.95 17.61
#